data_AF-A0A414KHU0-F1
#
_entry.id   AF-A0A414KHU0-F1
#
_cell.length_a   1.000
_cell.length_b   1.000
_cell.length_c   1.000
_cell.angle_alpha   90.00
_cell.angle_beta   90.00
_cell.angle_gamma   90.00
#
_symmetry.space_group_name_H-M   'P 1'
#
loop_
_entity.id
_entity.type
_entity.pdbx_description
1 polymer ?
#
loop_
_entity_poly.entity_id
_entity_poly.type
_entity_poly.pdbx_seq_one_letter_code
_entity_poly.pdbx_strand_id
1 'polypeptide(L)'
;MKLQIMGQRSVDYVCRLNEITGNQVLYKIYDWIYSGGSSIDKAIIARNIICLHCKYEPLLNLDEKVLSSIQSNYNLYLKDNVGQYLELKNKVAEFISDIVSRTGEYATELLDKFKANVIAIFGFLFTVVIAGIVSDQPLNNIFTKDITVILELVLVGSVVYLFICYGQSKYQMNKVYESYEKLKKSYDKILTEDDIQECFQGDHLISDMKKTIGKSEKIYLFLWVVFLLVLLVIVEYISEAPVVVPFLKKIVGLFYN
;
A
#
# COMPACT_ATOMS: atom_id res chain seq x y z
N MET A 1 -21.72 -14.39 57.97
CA MET A 1 -21.72 -13.53 56.77
C MET A 1 -21.33 -14.38 55.57
N LYS A 2 -22.09 -14.30 54.48
CA LYS A 2 -21.77 -15.00 53.22
C LYS A 2 -21.21 -13.97 52.24
N LEU A 3 -19.98 -14.18 51.80
CA LEU A 3 -19.27 -13.37 50.81
C LEU A 3 -19.13 -14.21 49.54
N GLN A 4 -19.32 -13.58 48.38
CA GLN A 4 -19.10 -14.22 47.09
C GLN A 4 -18.23 -13.31 46.24
N ILE A 5 -17.10 -13.85 45.77
CA ILE A 5 -16.25 -13.19 44.78
C ILE A 5 -16.32 -14.03 43.51
N MET A 6 -16.99 -13.50 42.51
CA MET A 6 -16.93 -14.05 41.16
C MET A 6 -15.67 -13.54 40.48
N GLY A 7 -15.03 -14.27 39.58
CA GLY A 7 -13.85 -13.85 38.79
C GLY A 7 -13.67 -14.84 37.65
N GLN A 8 -12.44 -15.23 37.30
CA GLN A 8 -12.22 -16.46 36.49
C GLN A 8 -12.89 -17.71 37.09
N ARG A 9 -13.13 -17.71 38.41
CA ARG A 9 -13.95 -18.69 39.13
C ARG A 9 -14.76 -18.01 40.22
N SER A 10 -15.89 -18.61 40.59
CA SER A 10 -16.68 -18.18 41.76
C SER A 10 -16.08 -18.78 43.02
N VAL A 11 -15.83 -17.93 44.02
CA VAL A 11 -15.40 -18.33 45.36
C VAL A 11 -16.47 -17.85 46.35
N ASP A 12 -17.09 -18.81 47.02
CA ASP A 12 -18.01 -18.56 48.12
C ASP A 12 -17.26 -18.69 49.45
N TYR A 13 -17.34 -17.67 50.29
CA TYR A 13 -16.69 -17.64 51.59
C TYR A 13 -17.74 -17.39 52.67
N VAL A 14 -17.81 -18.29 53.66
CA VAL A 14 -18.71 -18.17 54.80
C VAL A 14 -17.85 -18.03 56.06
N CYS A 15 -18.00 -16.92 56.77
CA CYS A 15 -17.31 -16.70 58.05
C CYS A 15 -18.27 -16.10 59.08
N ARG A 16 -17.96 -16.28 60.37
CA ARG A 16 -18.65 -15.57 61.45
C ARG A 16 -18.05 -14.17 61.60
N LEU A 17 -18.88 -13.17 61.86
CA LEU A 17 -18.45 -11.78 62.02
C LEU A 17 -17.36 -11.64 63.10
N ASN A 18 -17.45 -12.45 64.15
CA ASN A 18 -16.51 -12.46 65.28
C ASN A 18 -15.15 -13.09 64.94
N GLU A 19 -15.00 -13.73 63.78
CA GLU A 19 -13.78 -14.39 63.31
C GLU A 19 -13.02 -13.54 62.28
N ILE A 20 -13.56 -12.37 61.89
CA ILE A 20 -12.93 -11.48 60.92
C ILE A 20 -11.76 -10.76 61.59
N THR A 21 -10.56 -11.06 61.12
CA THR A 21 -9.34 -10.34 61.48
C THR A 21 -8.92 -9.44 60.32
N GLY A 22 -8.35 -8.28 60.63
CA GLY A 22 -7.87 -7.35 59.61
C GLY A 22 -6.65 -7.93 58.88
N ASN A 23 -6.69 -7.96 57.55
CA ASN A 23 -5.56 -8.35 56.72
C ASN A 23 -4.94 -7.10 56.08
N GLN A 24 -3.70 -6.78 56.45
CA GLN A 24 -2.97 -5.62 55.93
C GLN A 24 -2.74 -5.66 54.41
N VAL A 25 -2.59 -6.86 53.84
CA VAL A 25 -2.42 -7.06 52.40
C VAL A 25 -3.69 -6.69 51.63
N LEU A 26 -4.87 -6.97 52.17
CA LEU A 26 -6.13 -6.53 51.54
C LEU A 26 -6.21 -5.00 51.40
N TYR A 27 -5.75 -4.27 52.41
CA TYR A 27 -5.67 -2.80 52.35
C TYR A 27 -4.63 -2.33 51.33
N LYS A 28 -3.46 -3.00 51.26
CA LYS A 28 -2.44 -2.70 50.23
C LYS A 28 -2.94 -2.98 48.82
N ILE A 29 -3.69 -4.05 48.61
CA ILE A 29 -4.31 -4.36 47.30
C ILE A 29 -5.33 -3.27 46.95
N TYR A 30 -6.17 -2.86 47.89
CA TYR A 30 -7.12 -1.76 47.69
C TYR A 30 -6.40 -0.47 47.30
N ASP A 31 -5.41 -0.04 48.07
CA ASP A 31 -4.62 1.16 47.78
C ASP A 31 -3.94 1.07 46.40
N TRP A 32 -3.36 -0.09 46.08
CA TRP A 32 -2.74 -0.33 44.79
C TRP A 32 -3.72 -0.22 43.61
N ILE A 33 -4.95 -0.76 43.74
CA ILE A 33 -6.00 -0.67 42.70
C ILE A 33 -6.33 0.79 42.36
N TYR A 34 -6.41 1.64 43.39
CA TYR A 34 -6.76 3.05 43.23
C TYR A 34 -5.55 3.99 43.05
N SER A 35 -4.33 3.44 43.10
CA SER A 35 -3.09 4.20 42.89
C SER A 35 -2.72 4.37 41.40
N GLY A 36 -3.26 5.39 40.72
CA GLY A 36 -2.90 5.71 39.33
C GLY A 36 -3.17 4.59 38.30
N GLY A 37 -3.03 4.90 37.01
CA GLY A 37 -3.42 3.98 35.93
C GLY A 37 -4.92 3.65 35.93
N SER A 38 -5.32 2.63 35.16
CA SER A 38 -6.72 2.20 35.07
C SER A 38 -7.13 1.37 36.29
N SER A 39 -7.90 1.99 37.20
CA SER A 39 -8.42 1.30 38.39
C SER A 39 -9.34 0.13 38.04
N ILE A 40 -10.01 0.18 36.89
CA ILE A 40 -10.88 -0.90 36.41
C ILE A 40 -10.04 -2.13 36.06
N ASP A 41 -9.00 -1.97 35.25
CA ASP A 41 -8.15 -3.10 34.84
C ASP A 41 -7.41 -3.71 36.03
N LYS A 42 -6.89 -2.84 36.92
CA LYS A 42 -6.26 -3.27 38.18
C LYS A 42 -7.23 -4.04 39.06
N ALA A 43 -8.47 -3.59 39.20
CA ALA A 43 -9.50 -4.30 39.97
C ALA A 43 -9.85 -5.66 39.35
N ILE A 44 -9.97 -5.74 38.02
CA ILE A 44 -10.25 -7.01 37.30
C ILE A 44 -9.11 -8.00 37.52
N ILE A 45 -7.85 -7.56 37.37
CA ILE A 45 -6.67 -8.41 37.56
C ILE A 45 -6.54 -8.85 39.02
N ALA A 46 -6.69 -7.92 39.98
CA ALA A 46 -6.67 -8.23 41.40
C ALA A 46 -7.74 -9.27 41.77
N ARG A 47 -8.98 -9.05 41.32
CA ARG A 47 -10.11 -9.97 41.49
C ARG A 47 -9.79 -11.37 40.97
N ASN A 48 -9.22 -11.48 39.77
CA ASN A 48 -8.89 -12.78 39.16
C ASN A 48 -7.80 -13.51 39.94
N ILE A 49 -6.72 -12.83 40.33
CA ILE A 49 -5.62 -13.45 41.08
C ILE A 49 -6.05 -13.83 42.50
N ILE A 50 -6.87 -13.02 43.17
CA ILE A 50 -7.45 -13.35 44.49
C ILE A 50 -8.33 -14.60 44.38
N CYS A 51 -9.22 -14.67 43.38
CA CYS A 51 -10.01 -15.88 43.12
C CYS A 51 -9.12 -17.09 42.85
N LEU A 52 -7.96 -16.91 42.21
CA LEU A 52 -7.02 -17.99 41.98
C LEU A 52 -6.38 -18.46 43.30
N HIS A 53 -5.91 -17.55 44.15
CA HIS A 53 -5.31 -17.88 45.44
C HIS A 53 -6.31 -18.56 46.39
N CYS A 54 -7.53 -18.05 46.47
CA CYS A 54 -8.56 -18.53 47.39
C CYS A 54 -9.12 -19.93 47.07
N LYS A 55 -8.56 -20.63 46.07
CA LYS A 55 -8.84 -22.05 45.83
C LYS A 55 -8.23 -22.94 46.92
N TYR A 56 -7.10 -22.51 47.49
CA TYR A 56 -6.32 -23.34 48.42
C TYR A 56 -6.23 -22.72 49.82
N GLU A 57 -6.49 -21.41 49.94
CA GLU A 57 -6.36 -20.64 51.18
C GLU A 57 -7.62 -19.79 51.44
N PRO A 58 -7.97 -19.50 52.71
CA PRO A 58 -9.06 -18.59 53.04
C PRO A 58 -8.84 -17.17 52.49
N LEU A 59 -9.94 -16.48 52.14
CA LEU A 59 -9.90 -15.09 51.64
C LEU A 59 -9.23 -14.09 52.59
N LEU A 60 -9.32 -14.35 53.89
CA LEU A 60 -8.71 -13.51 54.92
C LEU A 60 -7.21 -13.77 55.11
N ASN A 61 -6.65 -14.81 54.47
CA ASN A 61 -5.25 -15.21 54.57
C ASN A 61 -4.46 -14.84 53.29
N LEU A 62 -4.69 -13.65 52.73
CA LEU A 62 -3.84 -13.14 51.65
C LEU A 62 -2.49 -12.73 52.19
N ASP A 63 -1.42 -13.17 51.54
CA ASP A 63 -0.05 -12.82 51.86
C ASP A 63 0.54 -11.86 50.80
N GLU A 64 1.75 -11.35 51.06
CA GLU A 64 2.47 -10.47 50.14
C GLU A 64 2.76 -11.12 48.77
N LYS A 65 2.74 -12.45 48.66
CA LYS A 65 2.93 -13.16 47.38
C LYS A 65 1.72 -12.96 46.47
N VAL A 66 0.51 -12.88 47.04
CA VAL A 66 -0.70 -12.55 46.28
C VAL A 66 -0.59 -11.13 45.71
N LEU A 67 -0.21 -10.15 46.54
CA LEU A 67 -0.03 -8.77 46.08
C LEU A 67 1.04 -8.70 44.98
N SER A 68 2.17 -9.36 45.16
CA SER A 68 3.25 -9.44 44.15
C SER A 68 2.77 -10.07 42.84
N SER A 69 1.95 -11.12 42.93
CA SER A 69 1.36 -11.80 41.75
C SER A 69 0.38 -10.90 41.01
N ILE A 70 -0.44 -10.12 41.72
CA ILE A 70 -1.35 -9.12 41.15
C ILE A 70 -0.55 -8.07 40.37
N GLN A 71 0.47 -7.49 41.00
CA GLN A 71 1.31 -6.46 40.39
C GLN A 71 2.06 -6.98 39.16
N SER A 72 2.62 -8.18 39.23
CA SER A 72 3.31 -8.82 38.12
C SER A 72 2.37 -9.08 36.93
N ASN A 73 1.15 -9.59 37.18
CA ASN A 73 0.15 -9.79 36.12
C ASN A 73 -0.31 -8.47 35.48
N TYR A 74 -0.41 -7.39 36.26
CA TYR A 74 -0.71 -6.07 35.71
C TYR A 74 0.42 -5.53 34.85
N ASN A 75 1.68 -5.71 35.27
CA ASN A 75 2.83 -5.33 34.45
C ASN A 75 2.90 -6.13 33.15
N LEU A 76 2.57 -7.43 33.19
CA LEU A 76 2.44 -8.27 31.99
C LEU A 76 1.33 -7.77 31.07
N TYR A 77 0.13 -7.47 31.61
CA TYR A 77 -0.98 -6.89 30.85
C TYR A 77 -0.56 -5.59 30.15
N LEU A 78 0.11 -4.66 30.86
CA LEU A 78 0.62 -3.43 30.26
C LEU A 78 1.62 -3.72 29.14
N LYS A 79 2.55 -4.66 29.37
CA LYS A 79 3.55 -5.07 28.37
C LYS A 79 2.92 -5.69 27.13
N ASP A 80 1.93 -6.56 27.29
CA ASP A 80 1.23 -7.21 26.18
C ASP A 80 0.39 -6.21 25.37
N ASN A 81 -0.24 -5.23 26.03
CA ASN A 81 -0.98 -4.17 25.35
C ASN A 81 -0.05 -3.21 24.59
N VAL A 82 1.08 -2.83 25.19
CA VAL A 82 2.12 -2.08 24.48
C VAL A 82 2.69 -2.89 23.31
N GLY A 83 2.88 -4.19 23.49
CA GLY A 83 3.31 -5.11 22.43
C GLY A 83 2.35 -5.14 21.25
N GLN A 84 1.04 -5.30 21.50
CA GLN A 84 0.00 -5.26 20.47
C GLN A 84 -0.06 -3.90 19.75
N TYR A 85 0.13 -2.82 20.48
CA TYR A 85 0.17 -1.47 19.91
C TYR A 85 1.41 -1.25 19.03
N LEU A 86 2.59 -1.71 19.45
CA LEU A 86 3.80 -1.67 18.63
C LEU A 86 3.69 -2.57 17.39
N GLU A 87 3.07 -3.75 17.53
CA GLU A 87 2.79 -4.65 16.41
C GLU A 87 1.85 -4.00 15.39
N LEU A 88 0.82 -3.28 15.85
CA LEU A 88 -0.07 -2.49 15.00
C LEU A 88 0.71 -1.43 14.22
N LYS A 89 1.55 -0.63 14.89
CA LYS A 89 2.41 0.37 14.24
C LYS A 89 3.31 -0.26 13.18
N ASN A 90 3.95 -1.39 13.50
CA ASN A 90 4.82 -2.10 12.56
C ASN A 90 4.05 -2.63 11.35
N LYS A 91 2.87 -3.22 11.55
CA LYS A 91 2.00 -3.69 10.44
C LYS A 91 1.60 -2.55 9.52
N VAL A 92 1.24 -1.39 10.08
CA VAL A 92 0.91 -0.19 9.27
C VAL A 92 2.11 0.23 8.43
N ALA A 93 3.31 0.28 9.02
CA ALA A 93 4.54 0.61 8.29
C ALA A 93 4.86 -0.42 7.19
N GLU A 94 4.70 -1.71 7.46
CA GLU A 94 4.85 -2.79 6.46
C GLU A 94 3.85 -2.64 5.31
N PHE A 95 2.57 -2.37 5.59
CA PHE A 95 1.56 -2.13 4.55
C PHE A 95 1.91 -0.91 3.68
N ILE A 96 2.36 0.18 4.30
CA ILE A 96 2.80 1.37 3.56
C ILE A 96 3.99 1.03 2.68
N SER A 97 4.98 0.32 3.21
CA SER A 97 6.16 -0.12 2.47
C SER A 97 5.78 -1.04 1.30
N ASP A 98 4.82 -1.95 1.47
CA ASP A 98 4.34 -2.84 0.41
C ASP A 98 3.56 -2.09 -0.68
N ILE A 99 2.70 -1.14 -0.31
CA ILE A 99 2.01 -0.26 -1.28
C ILE A 99 3.05 0.52 -2.09
N VAL A 100 4.04 1.12 -1.43
CA VAL A 100 5.07 1.93 -2.10
C VAL A 100 5.99 1.07 -2.97
N SER A 101 6.43 -0.10 -2.49
CA SER A 101 7.35 -0.99 -3.22
C SER A 101 6.72 -1.56 -4.50
N ARG A 102 5.47 -2.02 -4.43
CA ARG A 102 4.71 -2.52 -5.59
C ARG A 102 4.50 -1.45 -6.65
N THR A 103 4.52 -0.18 -6.25
CA THR A 103 4.25 0.93 -7.18
C THR A 103 5.44 1.23 -8.10
N GLY A 104 6.67 0.86 -7.71
CA GLY A 104 7.85 0.99 -8.57
C GLY A 104 7.71 0.27 -9.92
N GLU A 105 6.92 -0.81 -9.97
CA GLU A 105 6.69 -1.64 -11.15
C GLU A 105 5.90 -0.93 -12.26
N TYR A 106 5.08 0.09 -11.93
CA TYR A 106 4.25 0.77 -12.92
C TYR A 106 5.07 1.63 -13.91
N ALA A 107 6.16 2.24 -13.44
CA ALA A 107 7.07 2.98 -14.32
C ALA A 107 7.73 2.04 -15.35
N THR A 108 8.12 0.85 -14.92
CA THR A 108 8.69 -0.18 -15.81
C THR A 108 7.65 -0.78 -16.74
N GLU A 109 6.39 -0.88 -16.31
CA GLU A 109 5.28 -1.38 -17.15
C GLU A 109 5.11 -0.53 -18.43
N LEU A 110 5.18 0.81 -18.30
CA LEU A 110 5.09 1.70 -19.46
C LEU A 110 6.27 1.52 -20.42
N LEU A 111 7.49 1.36 -19.88
CA LEU A 111 8.69 1.09 -20.68
C LEU A 111 8.59 -0.25 -21.41
N ASP A 112 8.03 -1.28 -20.78
CA ASP A 112 7.89 -2.59 -21.41
C ASP A 112 6.83 -2.60 -22.51
N LYS A 113 5.74 -1.83 -22.35
CA LYS A 113 4.77 -1.58 -23.44
C LYS A 113 5.40 -0.84 -24.60
N PHE A 114 6.27 0.13 -24.32
CA PHE A 114 7.04 0.82 -25.36
C PHE A 114 7.95 -0.17 -26.11
N LYS A 115 8.75 -0.99 -25.41
CA LYS A 115 9.60 -2.01 -26.04
C LYS A 115 8.78 -2.98 -26.90
N ALA A 116 7.63 -3.44 -26.41
CA ALA A 116 6.75 -4.32 -27.15
C ALA A 116 6.23 -3.66 -28.45
N ASN A 117 5.87 -2.37 -28.39
CA ASN A 117 5.48 -1.60 -29.57
C ASN A 117 6.63 -1.45 -30.58
N VAL A 118 7.85 -1.18 -30.11
CA VAL A 118 9.07 -1.15 -30.95
C VAL A 118 9.26 -2.49 -31.65
N ILE A 119 9.20 -3.60 -30.92
CA ILE A 119 9.33 -4.96 -31.47
C ILE A 119 8.24 -5.24 -32.51
N ALA A 120 7.00 -4.85 -32.26
CA ALA A 120 5.91 -5.04 -33.21
C ALA A 120 6.13 -4.27 -34.52
N ILE A 121 6.57 -3.01 -34.44
CA ILE A 121 6.85 -2.18 -35.62
C ILE A 121 8.02 -2.75 -36.43
N PHE A 122 9.14 -3.06 -35.76
CA PHE A 122 10.30 -3.65 -36.46
C PHE A 122 9.98 -5.04 -37.01
N GLY A 123 9.20 -5.85 -36.28
CA GLY A 123 8.73 -7.14 -36.77
C GLY A 123 7.95 -7.01 -38.08
N PHE A 124 7.01 -6.05 -38.13
CA PHE A 124 6.29 -5.73 -39.36
C PHE A 124 7.22 -5.27 -40.50
N LEU A 125 8.15 -4.36 -40.22
CA LEU A 125 9.13 -3.88 -41.21
C LEU A 125 10.00 -5.02 -41.76
N PHE A 126 10.50 -5.92 -40.91
CA PHE A 126 11.27 -7.08 -41.35
C PHE A 126 10.44 -8.02 -42.20
N THR A 127 9.16 -8.27 -41.84
CA THR A 127 8.26 -9.08 -42.67
C THR A 127 8.08 -8.48 -44.06
N VAL A 128 7.87 -7.17 -44.16
CA VAL A 128 7.75 -6.46 -45.45
C VAL A 128 9.03 -6.59 -46.28
N VAL A 129 10.20 -6.36 -45.66
CA VAL A 129 11.49 -6.48 -46.36
C VAL A 129 11.74 -7.90 -46.87
N ILE A 130 11.48 -8.92 -46.05
CA ILE A 130 11.65 -10.32 -46.44
C ILE A 130 10.69 -10.67 -47.58
N ALA A 131 9.43 -10.27 -47.49
CA ALA A 131 8.45 -10.51 -48.55
C ALA A 131 8.86 -9.85 -49.88
N GLY A 132 9.44 -8.65 -49.84
CA GLY A 132 10.00 -7.96 -51.00
C GLY A 132 11.16 -8.72 -51.64
N ILE A 133 12.11 -9.21 -50.82
CA ILE A 133 13.25 -10.03 -51.28
C ILE A 133 12.77 -11.34 -51.93
N VAL A 134 11.81 -12.03 -51.32
CA VAL A 134 11.26 -13.30 -51.83
C VAL A 134 10.49 -13.11 -53.15
N SER A 135 9.97 -11.92 -53.40
CA SER A 135 9.19 -11.60 -54.59
C SER A 135 10.02 -11.02 -55.75
N ASP A 136 11.36 -11.09 -55.67
CA ASP A 136 12.32 -10.51 -56.62
C ASP A 136 12.08 -9.01 -56.94
N GLN A 137 11.47 -8.27 -56.00
CA GLN A 137 11.28 -6.83 -56.16
C GLN A 137 12.59 -6.08 -55.93
N PRO A 138 12.97 -5.13 -56.79
CA PRO A 138 14.15 -4.32 -56.56
C PRO A 138 13.98 -3.53 -55.24
N LEU A 139 15.05 -3.45 -54.44
CA LEU A 139 15.04 -2.87 -53.09
C LEU A 139 14.48 -1.43 -53.03
N ASN A 140 14.60 -0.68 -54.12
CA ASN A 140 14.07 0.68 -54.23
C ASN A 140 12.54 0.76 -54.33
N ASN A 141 11.85 -0.37 -54.53
CA ASN A 141 10.40 -0.42 -54.76
C ASN A 141 9.67 -1.32 -53.74
N ILE A 142 10.33 -1.71 -52.65
CA ILE A 142 9.74 -2.54 -51.59
C ILE A 142 8.69 -1.78 -50.78
N PHE A 143 8.86 -0.47 -50.61
CA PHE A 143 7.88 0.40 -49.96
C PHE A 143 6.92 1.01 -50.99
N THR A 144 6.11 0.16 -51.61
CA THR A 144 5.05 0.60 -52.52
C THR A 144 4.02 1.47 -51.80
N LYS A 145 3.19 2.18 -52.56
CA LYS A 145 2.11 3.02 -52.03
C LYS A 145 1.19 2.25 -51.07
N ASP A 146 0.80 1.03 -51.42
CA ASP A 146 -0.10 0.21 -50.60
C ASP A 146 0.56 -0.21 -49.28
N ILE A 147 1.84 -0.58 -49.31
CA ILE A 147 2.63 -0.93 -48.12
C ILE A 147 2.83 0.30 -47.22
N THR A 148 3.08 1.47 -47.82
CA THR A 148 3.23 2.74 -47.09
C THR A 148 1.95 3.08 -46.32
N VAL A 149 0.78 2.98 -46.96
CA VAL A 149 -0.51 3.25 -46.31
C VAL A 149 -0.77 2.30 -45.13
N ILE A 150 -0.43 1.02 -45.27
CA ILE A 150 -0.53 0.06 -44.16
C ILE A 150 0.42 0.44 -43.02
N LEU A 151 1.65 0.82 -43.33
CA LEU A 151 2.64 1.23 -42.33
C LEU A 151 2.22 2.51 -41.59
N GLU A 152 1.67 3.51 -42.30
CA GLU A 152 1.07 4.70 -41.70
C GLU A 152 -0.09 4.35 -40.76
N LEU A 153 -0.95 3.39 -41.15
CA LEU A 153 -2.03 2.89 -40.30
C LEU A 153 -1.49 2.23 -39.02
N VAL A 154 -0.41 1.45 -39.11
CA VAL A 154 0.28 0.86 -37.94
C VAL A 154 0.86 1.93 -37.03
N LEU A 155 1.43 3.01 -37.58
CA LEU A 155 1.92 4.15 -36.81
C LEU A 155 0.78 4.90 -36.10
N VAL A 156 -0.35 5.14 -36.77
CA VAL A 156 -1.55 5.71 -36.15
C VAL A 156 -2.06 4.81 -35.02
N GLY A 157 -2.12 3.49 -35.25
CA GLY A 157 -2.47 2.51 -34.21
C GLY A 157 -1.52 2.58 -33.01
N SER A 158 -0.22 2.80 -33.23
CA SER A 158 0.77 2.97 -32.17
C SER A 158 0.59 4.26 -31.37
N VAL A 159 0.16 5.35 -32.02
CA VAL A 159 -0.23 6.59 -31.34
C VAL A 159 -1.47 6.36 -30.46
N VAL A 160 -2.49 5.66 -30.95
CA VAL A 160 -3.67 5.30 -30.16
C VAL A 160 -3.28 4.42 -28.97
N TYR A 161 -2.41 3.43 -29.18
CA TYR A 161 -1.90 2.57 -28.13
C TYR A 161 -1.14 3.36 -27.05
N LEU A 162 -0.35 4.36 -27.44
CA LEU A 162 0.33 5.26 -26.51
C LEU A 162 -0.66 5.99 -25.59
N PHE A 163 -1.76 6.54 -26.13
CA PHE A 163 -2.78 7.21 -25.33
C PHE A 163 -3.49 6.26 -24.35
N ILE A 164 -3.78 5.04 -24.78
CA ILE A 164 -4.35 4.00 -23.90
C ILE A 164 -3.39 3.69 -22.76
N CYS A 165 -2.10 3.48 -23.07
CA CYS A 165 -1.07 3.20 -22.07
C CYS A 165 -0.91 4.36 -21.07
N TYR A 166 -0.94 5.60 -21.55
CA TYR A 166 -0.90 6.79 -20.70
C TYR A 166 -2.11 6.87 -19.75
N GLY A 167 -3.32 6.63 -20.27
CA GLY A 167 -4.54 6.61 -19.46
C GLY A 167 -4.48 5.51 -18.39
N GLN A 168 -4.01 4.32 -18.76
CA GLN A 168 -3.85 3.19 -17.84
C GLN A 168 -2.87 3.50 -16.71
N SER A 169 -1.69 4.05 -16.99
CA SER A 169 -0.69 4.31 -15.94
C SER A 169 -1.17 5.41 -14.98
N LYS A 170 -1.85 6.45 -15.49
CA LYS A 170 -2.48 7.47 -14.64
C LYS A 170 -3.58 6.88 -13.74
N TYR A 171 -4.38 5.95 -14.25
CA TYR A 171 -5.38 5.25 -13.45
C TYR A 171 -4.77 4.40 -12.34
N GLN A 172 -3.74 3.61 -12.65
CA GLN A 172 -3.00 2.81 -11.66
C GLN A 172 -2.40 3.68 -10.55
N MET A 173 -1.76 4.80 -10.91
CA MET A 173 -1.20 5.74 -9.93
C MET A 173 -2.27 6.34 -9.00
N ASN A 174 -3.43 6.70 -9.54
CA ASN A 174 -4.55 7.17 -8.73
C ASN A 174 -5.06 6.09 -7.76
N LYS A 175 -5.11 4.82 -8.19
CA LYS A 175 -5.55 3.70 -7.34
C LYS A 175 -4.62 3.44 -6.16
N VAL A 176 -3.32 3.61 -6.37
CA VAL A 176 -2.32 3.51 -5.30
C VAL A 176 -2.55 4.62 -4.26
N TYR A 177 -2.70 5.87 -4.72
CA TYR A 177 -2.97 6.99 -3.82
C TYR A 177 -4.28 6.80 -3.04
N GLU A 178 -5.34 6.36 -3.71
CA GLU A 178 -6.63 6.04 -3.07
C GLU A 178 -6.50 4.94 -2.02
N SER A 179 -5.67 3.92 -2.28
CA SER A 179 -5.45 2.81 -1.34
C SER A 179 -4.67 3.26 -0.10
N TYR A 180 -3.67 4.13 -0.29
CA TYR A 180 -2.92 4.75 0.80
C TYR A 180 -3.82 5.59 1.71
N GLU A 181 -4.64 6.48 1.13
CA GLU A 181 -5.57 7.32 1.90
C GLU A 181 -6.63 6.49 2.65
N LYS A 182 -7.16 5.43 2.04
CA LYS A 182 -8.08 4.50 2.71
C LYS A 182 -7.42 3.81 3.90
N LEU A 183 -6.16 3.41 3.78
CA LEU A 183 -5.40 2.80 4.87
C LEU A 183 -5.25 3.80 6.02
N LYS A 184 -4.81 5.03 5.74
CA LYS A 184 -4.68 6.12 6.71
C LYS A 184 -5.96 6.35 7.49
N LYS A 185 -7.07 6.52 6.76
CA LYS A 185 -8.40 6.74 7.35
C LYS A 185 -8.91 5.56 8.19
N SER A 186 -8.48 4.33 7.87
CA SER A 186 -8.91 3.13 8.63
C SER A 186 -8.30 3.08 10.03
N TYR A 187 -7.15 3.71 10.24
CA TYR A 187 -6.46 3.75 11.53
C TYR A 187 -6.67 5.05 12.32
N ASP A 188 -7.30 6.06 11.71
CA ASP A 188 -7.64 7.37 12.31
C ASP A 188 -8.43 7.31 13.62
N LYS A 189 -9.16 6.21 13.84
CA LYS A 189 -9.94 5.99 15.07
C LYS A 189 -9.21 5.18 16.14
N ILE A 190 -8.07 4.59 15.81
CA ILE A 190 -7.34 3.63 16.64
C ILE A 190 -6.01 4.24 17.10
N LEU A 191 -5.34 4.95 16.20
CA LEU A 191 -4.07 5.63 16.44
C LEU A 191 -4.32 7.11 16.71
N THR A 192 -3.40 7.74 17.45
CA THR A 192 -3.42 9.19 17.61
C THR A 192 -2.94 9.89 16.33
N GLU A 193 -3.26 11.18 16.19
CA GLU A 193 -2.84 11.95 15.01
C GLU A 193 -1.30 11.99 14.85
N ASP A 194 -0.57 12.11 15.97
CA ASP A 194 0.89 12.05 16.00
C ASP A 194 1.41 10.69 15.53
N ASP A 195 0.78 9.59 15.97
CA ASP A 195 1.15 8.23 15.55
C ASP A 195 0.92 8.01 14.06
N ILE A 196 -0.16 8.57 13.52
CA ILE A 196 -0.46 8.50 12.09
C ILE A 196 0.58 9.29 11.32
N GLN A 197 0.94 10.50 11.77
CA GLN A 197 1.98 11.28 11.10
C GLN A 197 3.33 10.55 11.12
N GLU A 198 3.68 9.90 12.24
CA GLU A 198 4.90 9.09 12.40
C GLU A 198 4.88 7.85 11.49
N CYS A 199 3.83 7.03 11.56
CA CYS A 199 3.68 5.80 10.77
C CYS A 199 3.64 6.08 9.26
N PHE A 200 3.01 7.18 8.86
CA PHE A 200 2.88 7.58 7.46
C PHE A 200 4.03 8.47 6.97
N GLN A 201 5.02 8.75 7.83
CA GLN A 201 6.16 9.63 7.55
C GLN A 201 5.75 10.96 6.90
N GLY A 202 4.66 11.57 7.39
CA GLY A 202 4.12 12.81 6.82
C GLY A 202 3.79 12.74 5.33
N ASP A 203 3.41 11.56 4.82
CA ASP A 203 3.11 11.30 3.40
C ASP A 203 4.31 11.47 2.44
N HIS A 204 5.54 11.61 2.98
CA HIS A 204 6.74 11.79 2.16
C HIS A 204 6.98 10.60 1.21
N LEU A 205 6.86 9.37 1.72
CA LEU A 205 7.08 8.14 0.94
C LEU A 205 6.21 8.07 -0.32
N ILE A 206 4.90 8.31 -0.18
CA ILE A 206 3.96 8.26 -1.30
C ILE A 206 4.18 9.44 -2.26
N SER A 207 4.55 10.60 -1.73
CA SER A 207 4.81 11.81 -2.53
C SER A 207 6.08 11.68 -3.38
N ASP A 208 7.16 11.14 -2.81
CA ASP A 208 8.45 10.92 -3.48
C ASP A 208 8.34 9.84 -4.54
N MET A 209 7.61 8.77 -4.23
CA MET A 209 7.27 7.72 -5.18
C MET A 209 6.47 8.28 -6.37
N LYS A 210 5.39 9.04 -6.12
CA LYS A 210 4.58 9.69 -7.16
C LYS A 210 5.42 10.61 -8.05
N LYS A 211 6.33 11.38 -7.44
CA LYS A 211 7.23 12.28 -8.16
C LYS A 211 8.24 11.51 -9.03
N THR A 212 8.83 10.46 -8.48
CA THR A 212 9.83 9.63 -9.17
C THR A 212 9.21 8.88 -10.35
N ILE A 213 8.06 8.25 -10.13
CA ILE A 213 7.34 7.51 -11.18
C ILE A 213 6.82 8.48 -12.24
N GLY A 214 6.19 9.58 -11.84
CA GLY A 214 5.70 10.58 -12.80
C GLY A 214 6.82 11.21 -13.63
N LYS A 215 8.05 11.30 -13.09
CA LYS A 215 9.23 11.72 -13.87
C LYS A 215 9.62 10.65 -14.90
N SER A 216 9.72 9.39 -14.49
CA SER A 216 10.04 8.26 -15.38
C SER A 216 9.00 8.09 -16.48
N GLU A 217 7.72 8.16 -16.16
CA GLU A 217 6.62 8.09 -17.13
C GLU A 217 6.73 9.18 -18.20
N LYS A 218 6.98 10.43 -17.79
CA LYS A 218 7.18 11.54 -18.73
C LYS A 218 8.37 11.31 -19.66
N ILE A 219 9.47 10.77 -19.14
CA ILE A 219 10.65 10.44 -19.94
C ILE A 219 10.30 9.36 -20.97
N TYR A 220 9.63 8.28 -20.57
CA TYR A 220 9.27 7.20 -21.48
C TYR A 220 8.24 7.63 -22.53
N LEU A 221 7.23 8.41 -22.15
CA LEU A 221 6.28 9.01 -23.11
C LEU A 221 7.00 9.90 -24.11
N PHE A 222 7.91 10.76 -23.65
CA PHE A 222 8.69 11.63 -24.53
C PHE A 222 9.52 10.81 -25.52
N LEU A 223 10.25 9.80 -25.04
CA LEU A 223 11.03 8.90 -25.90
C LEU A 223 10.16 8.18 -26.93
N TRP A 224 8.98 7.71 -26.52
CA TRP A 224 8.05 7.02 -27.41
C TRP A 224 7.48 7.95 -28.50
N VAL A 225 7.09 9.17 -28.13
CA VAL A 225 6.63 10.18 -29.11
C VAL A 225 7.73 10.54 -30.10
N VAL A 226 8.95 10.80 -29.61
CA VAL A 226 10.11 11.10 -30.48
C VAL A 226 10.39 9.92 -31.42
N PHE A 227 10.34 8.68 -30.92
CA PHE A 227 10.53 7.49 -31.74
C PHE A 227 9.50 7.38 -32.87
N LEU A 228 8.21 7.58 -32.56
CA LEU A 228 7.15 7.55 -33.58
C LEU A 228 7.30 8.67 -34.61
N LEU A 229 7.70 9.88 -34.19
CA LEU A 229 7.95 11.00 -35.10
C LEU A 229 9.12 10.72 -36.05
N VAL A 230 10.23 10.19 -35.53
CA VAL A 230 11.39 9.83 -36.35
C VAL A 230 11.03 8.75 -37.36
N LEU A 231 10.30 7.71 -36.94
CA LEU A 231 9.81 6.68 -37.85
C LEU A 231 8.91 7.24 -38.95
N LEU A 232 7.98 8.13 -38.59
CA LEU A 232 7.09 8.77 -39.56
C LEU A 232 7.88 9.55 -40.62
N VAL A 233 8.88 10.35 -40.21
CA VAL A 233 9.74 11.09 -41.14
C VAL A 233 10.54 10.16 -42.06
N ILE A 234 11.06 9.05 -41.52
CA ILE A 234 11.79 8.05 -42.32
C ILE A 234 10.86 7.43 -43.37
N VAL A 235 9.65 7.05 -42.99
CA VAL A 235 8.66 6.47 -43.91
C VAL A 235 8.28 7.45 -45.01
N GLU A 236 8.07 8.72 -44.67
CA GLU A 236 7.74 9.76 -45.65
C GLU A 236 8.90 10.10 -46.59
N TYR A 237 10.14 10.01 -46.12
CA TYR A 237 11.32 10.26 -46.96
C TYR A 237 11.57 9.12 -47.95
N ILE A 238 11.29 7.88 -47.55
CA ILE A 238 11.53 6.68 -48.37
C ILE A 238 10.37 6.40 -49.33
N SER A 239 9.13 6.79 -48.99
CA SER A 239 7.96 6.48 -49.81
C SER A 239 7.86 7.35 -51.06
N GLU A 240 7.47 6.73 -52.19
CA GLU A 240 7.19 7.43 -53.45
C GLU A 240 5.91 8.30 -53.40
N ALA A 241 5.05 8.15 -52.38
CA ALA A 241 3.79 8.87 -52.24
C ALA A 241 3.48 9.23 -50.77
N PRO A 242 4.04 10.34 -50.23
CA PRO A 242 3.80 10.76 -48.84
C PRO A 242 2.35 11.24 -48.65
N VAL A 243 1.61 10.60 -47.74
CA VAL A 243 0.18 10.92 -47.49
C VAL A 243 0.00 11.80 -46.24
N VAL A 244 0.90 11.69 -45.25
CA VAL A 244 0.75 12.37 -43.96
C VAL A 244 1.24 13.83 -43.95
N VAL A 245 2.38 14.21 -44.57
CA VAL A 245 2.84 15.62 -44.69
C VAL A 245 1.78 16.53 -45.32
N PRO A 246 1.15 16.17 -46.45
CA PRO A 246 0.14 17.03 -47.07
C PRO A 246 -1.09 17.18 -46.18
N PHE A 247 -1.50 16.11 -45.49
CA PHE A 247 -2.65 16.12 -44.59
C PHE A 247 -2.41 16.96 -43.32
N LEU A 248 -1.22 16.84 -42.70
CA LEU A 248 -0.82 17.67 -41.56
C LEU A 248 -0.72 19.15 -41.93
N LYS A 249 -0.14 19.48 -43.10
CA LYS A 249 -0.13 20.87 -43.61
C LYS A 249 -1.55 21.41 -43.82
N LYS A 250 -2.49 20.57 -44.27
CA LYS A 250 -3.89 20.94 -44.47
C LYS A 250 -4.61 21.21 -43.14
N ILE A 251 -4.34 20.41 -42.11
CA ILE A 251 -4.88 20.63 -40.75
C ILE A 251 -4.28 21.88 -40.11
N VAL A 252 -2.95 22.05 -40.16
CA VAL A 252 -2.29 23.24 -39.59
C VAL A 252 -2.73 24.52 -40.32
N GLY A 253 -2.93 24.45 -41.64
CA GLY A 253 -3.50 25.56 -42.43
C GLY A 253 -4.97 25.87 -42.12
N LEU A 254 -5.73 24.92 -41.57
CA LEU A 254 -7.10 25.14 -41.07
C LEU A 254 -7.14 25.81 -39.70
N PHE A 255 -6.04 25.77 -38.93
CA PHE A 255 -5.93 26.48 -37.64
C PHE A 255 -5.36 27.90 -37.76
N TYR A 256 -4.80 28.26 -38.92
CA TYR A 256 -4.19 29.57 -39.20
C TYR A 256 -5.03 30.47 -40.14
N ASN A 257 -6.20 30.02 -40.56
CA ASN A 257 -7.24 30.79 -41.26
C ASN A 257 -8.48 30.93 -40.37
#